data_AF-A0A8D8PP44-F1
#
_entry.id   AF-A0A8D8PP44-F1
#
_cell.length_a   1.000
_cell.length_b   1.000
_cell.length_c   1.000
_cell.angle_alpha   90.00
_cell.angle_beta   90.00
_cell.angle_gamma   90.00
#
_symmetry.space_group_name_H-M   'P 1'
#
loop_
_entity.id
_entity.type
_entity.pdbx_description
1 polymer ?
#
loop_
_entity_poly.entity_id
_entity_poly.type
_entity_poly.pdbx_seq_one_letter_code
_entity_poly.pdbx_strand_id
1 'polypeptide(L)'
;MEQMKMCIRTRDHFKAVGDIGSANKFEQLALHSKKDLDVARVLKRRGDPLPRFHYEARVFTTVVCNTDLKDDDLEVTLVQGSSYNVSNAKDIDTYIVWTFPYPTEAPVTGRSDTVYDTNSPVYNTVFTVPIQRNVRACQRMFKRHALKLEVWSKGGFFRSDTLVGTVNVKLAPLETKCTIHDAYDLMDGRKTLGGKLEVKIRIRNPIVGKQLEQVKEKWLVIDNVS
;
A
#
# COMPACT_ATOMS: atom_id res chain seq x y z
N MET A 1 11.63 -1.94 26.01
CA MET A 1 12.16 -1.12 24.88
C MET A 1 11.21 -1.11 23.68
N GLU A 2 10.60 -2.24 23.29
CA GLU A 2 9.68 -2.31 22.14
C GLU A 2 8.45 -1.39 22.26
N GLN A 3 7.80 -1.31 23.45
CA GLN A 3 6.71 -0.37 23.72
C GLN A 3 7.08 1.09 23.43
N MET A 4 8.28 1.51 23.82
CA MET A 4 8.77 2.88 23.60
C MET A 4 9.01 3.17 22.12
N LYS A 5 9.63 2.24 21.38
CA LYS A 5 9.86 2.37 19.94
C LYS A 5 8.53 2.48 19.18
N MET A 6 7.54 1.68 19.58
CA MET A 6 6.19 1.72 19.03
C MET A 6 5.57 3.09 19.24
N CYS A 7 5.59 3.63 20.47
CA CYS A 7 5.02 4.95 20.75
C CYS A 7 5.69 6.06 19.94
N ILE A 8 7.02 6.04 19.81
CA ILE A 8 7.78 7.03 19.04
C ILE A 8 7.39 6.97 17.56
N ARG A 9 7.37 5.78 16.95
CA ARG A 9 6.99 5.59 15.55
C ARG A 9 5.56 6.09 15.29
N THR A 10 4.63 5.72 16.17
CA THR A 10 3.22 6.11 16.04
C THR A 10 3.01 7.61 16.26
N ARG A 11 3.76 8.23 17.18
CA ARG A 11 3.78 9.69 17.35
C ARG A 11 4.25 10.39 16.08
N ASP A 12 5.38 9.96 15.52
CA ASP A 12 5.98 10.61 14.34
C ASP A 12 5.03 10.51 13.14
N HIS A 13 4.35 9.38 13.01
CA HIS A 13 3.26 9.20 12.07
C HIS A 13 2.11 10.20 12.30
N PHE A 14 1.62 10.32 13.53
CA PHE A 14 0.56 11.28 13.86
C PHE A 14 0.94 12.75 13.61
N LYS A 15 2.20 13.11 13.87
CA LYS A 15 2.74 14.43 13.50
C LYS A 15 2.73 14.64 11.99
N ALA A 16 3.15 13.63 11.22
CA ALA A 16 3.21 13.70 9.76
C ALA A 16 1.81 13.85 9.10
N VAL A 17 0.75 13.34 9.74
CA VAL A 17 -0.64 13.51 9.27
C VAL A 17 -1.34 14.74 9.86
N GLY A 18 -0.65 15.53 10.68
CA GLY A 18 -1.20 16.73 11.31
C GLY A 18 -2.13 16.49 12.50
N ASP A 19 -2.19 15.25 13.03
CA ASP A 19 -2.96 14.92 14.23
C ASP A 19 -2.10 15.14 15.49
N ILE A 20 -2.00 16.40 15.91
CA ILE A 20 -1.21 16.82 17.07
C ILE A 20 -1.76 16.22 18.37
N GLY A 21 -3.07 16.03 18.48
CA GLY A 21 -3.72 15.46 19.66
C GLY A 21 -3.28 14.02 19.91
N SER A 22 -3.39 13.17 18.88
CA SER A 22 -2.91 11.79 18.94
C SER A 22 -1.39 11.72 19.11
N ALA A 23 -0.63 12.59 18.44
CA ALA A 23 0.82 12.67 18.62
C ALA A 23 1.20 12.94 20.09
N ASN A 24 0.56 13.91 20.75
CA ASN A 24 0.81 14.23 22.15
C ASN A 24 0.48 13.05 23.08
N LYS A 25 -0.61 12.31 22.80
CA LYS A 25 -0.95 11.11 23.57
C LYS A 25 0.15 10.04 23.50
N PHE A 26 0.69 9.79 22.29
CA PHE A 26 1.77 8.82 22.11
C PHE A 26 3.12 9.31 22.66
N GLU A 27 3.39 10.62 22.66
CA GLU A 27 4.53 11.21 23.37
C GLU A 27 4.47 10.91 24.87
N GLN A 28 3.32 11.14 25.51
CA GLN A 28 3.14 10.84 26.93
C GLN A 28 3.30 9.35 27.25
N LEU A 29 2.78 8.47 26.40
CA LEU A 29 2.98 7.02 26.55
C LEU A 29 4.46 6.60 26.40
N ALA A 30 5.20 7.23 25.49
CA ALA A 30 6.63 7.00 25.35
C ALA A 30 7.40 7.46 26.60
N LEU A 31 7.06 8.64 27.14
CA LEU A 31 7.67 9.18 28.36
C LEU A 31 7.43 8.28 29.58
N HIS A 32 6.19 7.80 29.78
CA HIS A 32 5.88 6.85 30.85
C HIS A 32 6.64 5.54 30.70
N SER A 33 6.65 4.95 29.49
CA SER A 33 7.38 3.71 29.22
C SER A 33 8.89 3.86 29.44
N LYS A 34 9.45 5.03 29.15
CA LYS A 34 10.86 5.36 29.41
C LYS A 34 11.13 5.44 30.91
N LYS A 35 10.27 6.14 31.66
CA LYS A 35 10.39 6.25 33.12
C LYS A 35 10.38 4.88 33.79
N ASP A 36 9.46 4.01 33.40
CA ASP A 36 9.35 2.64 33.91
C ASP A 36 10.62 1.81 33.61
N LEU A 37 11.13 1.92 32.38
CA LEU A 37 12.38 1.27 31.99
C LEU A 37 13.58 1.79 32.79
N ASP A 38 13.65 3.09 33.05
CA ASP A 38 14.74 3.70 33.80
C ASP A 38 14.69 3.27 35.28
N VAL A 39 13.51 3.16 35.89
CA VAL A 39 13.32 2.60 37.24
C VAL A 39 13.83 1.16 37.30
N ALA A 40 13.39 0.30 36.37
CA ALA A 40 13.82 -1.10 36.33
C ALA A 40 15.35 -1.23 36.12
N ARG A 41 15.95 -0.34 35.31
CA ARG A 41 17.41 -0.29 35.12
C ARG A 41 18.16 0.12 36.38
N VAL A 42 17.65 1.10 37.13
CA VAL A 42 18.27 1.55 38.39
C VAL A 42 18.21 0.46 39.44
N LEU A 43 17.06 -0.18 39.65
CA LEU A 43 16.90 -1.28 40.62
C LEU A 43 17.84 -2.44 40.29
N LYS A 44 17.92 -2.83 39.01
CA LYS A 44 18.85 -3.86 38.56
C LYS A 44 20.32 -3.53 38.85
N ARG A 45 20.74 -2.26 38.69
CA ARG A 45 22.12 -1.83 39.01
C ARG A 45 22.41 -1.83 40.51
N ARG A 46 21.41 -1.53 41.33
CA ARG A 46 21.52 -1.51 42.79
C ARG A 46 21.44 -2.91 43.43
N GLY A 47 20.97 -3.91 42.68
CA GLY A 47 20.73 -5.26 43.21
C GLY A 47 19.39 -5.39 43.94
N ASP A 48 18.51 -4.40 43.81
CA ASP A 48 17.19 -4.37 44.43
C ASP A 48 16.20 -5.29 43.66
N PRO A 49 15.17 -5.83 44.33
CA PRO A 49 14.13 -6.60 43.67
C PRO A 49 13.40 -5.77 42.61
N LEU A 50 13.09 -6.40 41.47
CA LEU A 50 12.37 -5.75 40.39
C LEU A 50 10.93 -5.40 40.82
N PRO A 51 10.35 -4.31 40.28
CA PRO A 51 8.97 -3.94 40.56
C PRO A 51 8.00 -5.05 40.17
N ARG A 52 6.89 -5.17 40.90
CA ARG A 52 5.75 -5.96 40.42
C ARG A 52 5.20 -5.31 39.15
N PHE A 53 4.69 -6.13 38.25
CA PHE A 53 4.14 -5.68 36.99
C PHE A 53 2.98 -6.57 36.59
N HIS A 54 2.11 -6.02 35.76
CA HIS A 54 1.05 -6.78 35.11
C HIS A 54 0.96 -6.40 33.63
N TYR A 55 0.12 -7.12 32.91
CA TYR A 55 -0.15 -6.85 31.51
C TYR A 55 -1.58 -6.37 31.31
N GLU A 56 -1.71 -5.25 30.60
CA GLU A 56 -2.99 -4.73 30.12
C GLU A 56 -3.12 -4.98 28.62
N ALA A 57 -4.32 -5.35 28.16
CA ALA A 57 -4.63 -5.34 26.73
C ALA A 57 -4.98 -3.91 26.30
N ARG A 58 -4.11 -3.25 25.53
CA ARG A 58 -4.37 -1.90 25.01
C ARG A 58 -4.64 -1.96 23.51
N VAL A 59 -5.67 -1.24 23.06
CA VAL A 59 -6.00 -1.10 21.64
C VAL A 59 -5.64 0.32 21.20
N PHE A 60 -4.78 0.41 20.19
CA PHE A 60 -4.36 1.66 19.59
C PHE A 60 -4.95 1.78 18.19
N THR A 61 -5.67 2.87 17.93
CA THR A 61 -6.19 3.17 16.59
C THR A 61 -5.25 4.16 15.92
N THR A 62 -4.81 3.85 14.71
CA THR A 62 -3.93 4.72 13.91
C THR A 62 -4.54 4.97 12.54
N VAL A 63 -4.46 6.22 12.07
CA VAL A 63 -4.88 6.58 10.71
C VAL A 63 -3.82 6.07 9.73
N VAL A 64 -4.18 5.29 8.72
CA VAL A 64 -3.24 4.84 7.69
C VAL A 64 -3.20 5.86 6.55
N CYS A 65 -2.01 6.21 6.08
CA CYS A 65 -1.80 7.09 4.93
C CYS A 65 -0.41 6.88 4.32
N ASN A 66 -0.29 7.11 3.01
CA ASN A 66 0.99 7.11 2.30
C ASN A 66 1.57 8.53 2.29
N THR A 67 2.27 8.93 3.37
CA THR A 67 2.74 10.33 3.57
C THR A 67 3.80 10.78 2.56
N ASP A 68 4.41 9.84 1.83
CA ASP A 68 5.34 10.04 0.72
C ASP A 68 4.67 10.56 -0.56
N LEU A 69 3.35 10.36 -0.72
CA LEU A 69 2.60 10.80 -1.90
C LEU A 69 1.92 12.15 -1.67
N LYS A 70 1.77 12.97 -2.70
CA LYS A 70 0.93 14.19 -2.61
C LYS A 70 -0.54 13.80 -2.51
N ASP A 71 -1.37 14.72 -1.99
CA ASP A 71 -2.78 14.42 -1.74
C ASP A 71 -3.56 14.14 -3.03
N ASP A 72 -3.16 14.75 -4.14
CA ASP A 72 -3.77 14.60 -5.47
C ASP A 72 -3.02 13.63 -6.40
N ASP A 73 -2.07 12.85 -5.88
CA ASP A 73 -1.34 11.84 -6.66
C ASP A 73 -1.95 10.45 -6.46
N LEU A 74 -2.19 9.75 -7.59
CA LEU A 74 -2.40 8.31 -7.61
C LEU A 74 -1.20 7.65 -8.28
N GLU A 75 -0.47 6.85 -7.50
CA GLU A 75 0.69 6.10 -7.95
C GLU A 75 0.28 4.68 -8.30
N VAL A 76 0.73 4.19 -9.45
CA VAL A 76 0.59 2.79 -9.87
C VAL A 76 1.97 2.21 -10.07
N THR A 77 2.18 1.01 -9.54
CA THR A 77 3.34 0.17 -9.82
C THR A 77 2.88 -1.09 -10.53
N LEU A 78 3.36 -1.29 -11.75
CA LEU A 78 3.27 -2.56 -12.46
C LEU A 78 4.46 -3.41 -12.00
N VAL A 79 4.21 -4.36 -11.10
CA VAL A 79 5.28 -5.07 -10.39
C VAL A 79 5.88 -6.13 -11.30
N GLN A 80 5.12 -7.20 -11.55
CA GLN A 80 5.60 -8.35 -12.32
C GLN A 80 4.45 -9.16 -12.92
N GLY A 81 4.73 -9.81 -14.04
CA GLY A 81 3.97 -10.93 -14.57
C GLY A 81 4.46 -12.25 -13.98
N SER A 82 3.55 -13.22 -13.87
CA SER A 82 3.89 -14.57 -13.42
C SER A 82 3.25 -15.60 -14.35
N SER A 83 4.11 -16.45 -14.94
CA SER A 83 3.71 -17.63 -15.71
C SER A 83 2.65 -17.34 -16.77
N TYR A 84 2.88 -16.35 -17.64
CA TYR A 84 1.97 -16.11 -18.77
C TYR A 84 1.84 -17.36 -19.63
N ASN A 85 0.60 -17.70 -19.95
CA ASN A 85 0.26 -18.87 -20.74
C ASN A 85 0.42 -18.56 -22.22
N VAL A 86 1.64 -18.68 -22.72
CA VAL A 86 2.03 -18.39 -24.11
C VAL A 86 2.88 -19.53 -24.67
N SER A 87 2.86 -19.71 -25.99
CA SER A 87 3.57 -20.82 -26.64
C SER A 87 5.10 -20.68 -26.61
N ASN A 88 5.62 -19.44 -26.59
CA ASN A 88 7.05 -19.10 -26.60
C ASN A 88 7.53 -18.56 -25.25
N ALA A 89 7.25 -19.29 -24.16
CA ALA A 89 7.44 -18.80 -22.79
C ALA A 89 8.84 -18.28 -22.41
N LYS A 90 9.90 -18.71 -23.12
CA LYS A 90 11.29 -18.29 -22.86
C LYS A 90 11.79 -17.16 -23.76
N ASP A 91 11.07 -16.88 -24.84
CA ASP A 91 11.50 -15.95 -25.90
C ASP A 91 10.44 -14.87 -26.14
N ILE A 92 9.51 -14.72 -25.18
CA ILE A 92 8.45 -13.73 -25.29
C ILE A 92 8.92 -12.40 -24.71
N ASP A 93 8.78 -11.37 -25.52
CA ASP A 93 9.01 -9.99 -25.13
C ASP A 93 7.67 -9.35 -24.80
N THR A 94 7.52 -8.81 -23.59
CA THR A 94 6.23 -8.25 -23.16
C THR A 94 6.34 -6.82 -22.66
N TYR A 95 5.28 -6.06 -22.86
CA TYR A 95 5.09 -4.75 -22.24
C TYR A 95 3.62 -4.59 -21.86
N ILE A 96 3.33 -3.64 -20.98
CA ILE A 96 1.98 -3.36 -20.50
C ILE A 96 1.53 -2.02 -21.05
N VAL A 97 0.36 -2.00 -21.69
CA VAL A 97 -0.38 -0.76 -21.96
C VAL A 97 -1.37 -0.57 -20.83
N TRP A 98 -1.38 0.61 -20.23
CA TRP A 98 -2.29 0.96 -19.15
C TRP A 98 -3.22 2.08 -19.59
N THR A 99 -4.45 2.05 -19.09
CA THR A 99 -5.48 3.06 -19.33
C THR A 99 -6.17 3.40 -18.02
N PHE A 100 -5.93 4.62 -17.54
CA PHE A 100 -6.61 5.18 -16.40
C PHE A 100 -7.92 5.83 -16.84
N PRO A 101 -9.07 5.49 -16.24
CA PRO A 101 -10.40 5.80 -16.76
C PRO A 101 -10.87 7.25 -16.54
N TYR A 102 -10.00 8.15 -16.05
CA TYR A 102 -10.32 9.55 -15.77
C TYR A 102 -9.28 10.49 -16.40
N PRO A 103 -9.70 11.64 -16.96
CA PRO A 103 -11.08 12.07 -17.22
C PRO A 103 -11.82 11.12 -18.19
N THR A 104 -13.15 11.00 -18.08
CA THR A 104 -13.92 10.03 -18.90
C THR A 104 -13.87 10.33 -20.39
N GLU A 105 -13.80 11.60 -20.78
CA GLU A 105 -13.73 12.04 -22.18
C GLU A 105 -12.34 11.86 -22.79
N ALA A 106 -11.30 11.86 -21.95
CA ALA A 106 -9.91 11.72 -22.36
C ALA A 106 -9.16 10.84 -21.35
N PRO A 107 -9.37 9.50 -21.38
CA PRO A 107 -8.66 8.58 -20.50
C PRO A 107 -7.15 8.71 -20.70
N VAL A 108 -6.40 8.69 -19.58
CA VAL A 108 -4.94 8.77 -19.64
C VAL A 108 -4.38 7.40 -19.94
N THR A 109 -3.55 7.31 -20.97
CA THR A 109 -2.92 6.05 -21.40
C THR A 109 -1.41 6.17 -21.39
N GLY A 110 -0.73 5.05 -21.18
CA GLY A 110 0.71 4.94 -21.39
C GLY A 110 1.14 3.49 -21.53
N ARG A 111 2.44 3.28 -21.62
CA ARG A 111 3.04 1.95 -21.75
C ARG A 111 4.26 1.79 -20.85
N SER A 112 4.52 0.57 -20.41
CA SER A 112 5.80 0.21 -19.79
C SER A 112 6.90 0.02 -20.84
N ASP A 113 8.13 -0.08 -20.34
CA ASP A 113 9.22 -0.66 -21.11
C ASP A 113 8.94 -2.13 -21.44
N THR A 114 9.62 -2.61 -22.48
CA THR A 114 9.55 -4.02 -22.87
C THR A 114 10.54 -4.82 -22.03
N VAL A 115 10.06 -5.90 -21.42
CA VAL A 115 10.87 -6.91 -20.76
C VAL A 115 11.01 -8.09 -21.72
N TYR A 116 12.25 -8.51 -21.96
CA TYR A 116 12.60 -9.46 -23.01
C TYR A 116 12.73 -10.89 -22.46
N ASP A 117 12.50 -11.88 -23.33
CA ASP A 117 12.88 -13.28 -23.14
C ASP A 117 12.32 -13.94 -21.85
N THR A 118 11.08 -13.65 -21.46
CA THR A 118 10.45 -14.30 -20.28
C THR A 118 8.93 -14.18 -20.21
N ASN A 119 8.26 -15.26 -19.82
CA ASN A 119 6.83 -15.26 -19.47
C ASN A 119 6.54 -14.88 -18.00
N SER A 120 7.58 -14.60 -17.21
CA SER A 120 7.47 -14.09 -15.84
C SER A 120 8.26 -12.78 -15.70
N PRO A 121 7.87 -11.73 -16.45
CA PRO A 121 8.60 -10.47 -16.53
C PRO A 121 8.49 -9.66 -15.24
N VAL A 122 9.59 -9.02 -14.84
CA VAL A 122 9.59 -8.03 -13.76
C VAL A 122 9.64 -6.64 -14.40
N TYR A 123 8.53 -5.89 -14.31
CA TYR A 123 8.40 -4.59 -14.98
C TYR A 123 8.88 -3.44 -14.10
N ASN A 124 8.54 -3.47 -12.80
CA ASN A 124 8.80 -2.39 -11.84
C ASN A 124 8.50 -0.97 -12.37
N THR A 125 7.53 -0.85 -13.28
CA THR A 125 7.18 0.43 -13.90
C THR A 125 6.29 1.21 -12.94
N VAL A 126 6.73 2.41 -12.56
CA VAL A 126 5.96 3.32 -11.71
C VAL A 126 5.48 4.49 -12.55
N PHE A 127 4.20 4.80 -12.45
CA PHE A 127 3.63 6.01 -13.02
C PHE A 127 2.63 6.65 -12.06
N THR A 128 2.54 7.98 -12.15
CA THR A 128 1.65 8.77 -11.30
C THR A 128 0.66 9.52 -12.17
N VAL A 129 -0.62 9.44 -11.82
CA VAL A 129 -1.69 10.20 -12.47
C VAL A 129 -2.26 11.22 -11.49
N PRO A 130 -2.46 12.47 -11.91
CA PRO A 130 -3.10 13.47 -11.07
C PRO A 130 -4.60 13.16 -10.94
N ILE A 131 -5.13 13.24 -9.71
CA ILE A 131 -6.53 13.01 -9.41
C ILE A 131 -7.17 14.24 -8.77
N GLN A 132 -8.42 14.52 -9.13
CA GLN A 132 -9.17 15.66 -8.60
C GLN A 132 -10.15 15.20 -7.52
N ARG A 133 -9.63 14.94 -6.31
CA ARG A 133 -10.38 14.22 -5.26
C ARG A 133 -11.64 14.93 -4.77
N ASN A 134 -11.66 16.26 -4.90
CA ASN A 134 -12.79 17.11 -4.53
C ASN A 134 -13.90 17.13 -5.60
N VAL A 135 -13.66 16.55 -6.78
CA VAL A 135 -14.62 16.53 -7.88
C VAL A 135 -15.47 15.26 -7.81
N ARG A 136 -16.80 15.42 -7.73
CA ARG A 136 -17.76 14.30 -7.67
C ARG A 136 -17.63 13.31 -8.84
N ALA A 137 -17.24 13.78 -10.02
CA ALA A 137 -16.97 12.91 -11.16
C ALA A 137 -15.78 11.98 -10.90
N CYS A 138 -14.67 12.51 -10.36
CA CYS A 138 -13.51 11.73 -9.94
C CYS A 138 -13.88 10.72 -8.84
N GLN A 139 -14.61 11.15 -7.80
CA GLN A 139 -15.08 10.25 -6.74
C GLN A 139 -15.94 9.09 -7.28
N ARG A 140 -16.87 9.37 -8.19
CA ARG A 140 -17.68 8.34 -8.85
C ARG A 140 -16.86 7.40 -9.72
N MET A 141 -15.75 7.88 -10.29
CA MET A 141 -14.84 7.06 -11.08
C MET A 141 -14.25 5.94 -10.22
N PHE A 142 -13.73 6.25 -9.03
CA PHE A 142 -13.19 5.24 -8.11
C PHE A 142 -14.22 4.15 -7.79
N LYS A 143 -15.49 4.52 -7.59
CA LYS A 143 -16.55 3.57 -7.27
C LYS A 143 -16.93 2.63 -8.43
N ARG A 144 -16.89 3.12 -9.68
CA ARG A 144 -17.51 2.43 -10.83
C ARG A 144 -16.52 1.87 -11.84
N HIS A 145 -15.32 2.41 -11.92
CA HIS A 145 -14.36 2.09 -12.96
C HIS A 145 -13.17 1.28 -12.42
N ALA A 146 -12.39 0.77 -13.36
CA ALA A 146 -11.19 0.01 -13.12
C ALA A 146 -10.03 0.62 -13.91
N LEU A 147 -8.82 0.48 -13.39
CA LEU A 147 -7.60 0.65 -14.17
C LEU A 147 -7.51 -0.54 -15.13
N LYS A 148 -7.51 -0.26 -16.44
CA LYS A 148 -7.35 -1.29 -17.47
C LYS A 148 -5.87 -1.45 -17.79
N LEU A 149 -5.41 -2.68 -17.78
CA LEU A 149 -4.05 -3.09 -18.11
C LEU A 149 -4.11 -4.15 -19.19
N GLU A 150 -3.31 -3.99 -20.23
CA GLU A 150 -3.23 -4.90 -21.37
C GLU A 150 -1.78 -5.37 -21.49
N VAL A 151 -1.56 -6.66 -21.36
CA VAL A 151 -0.24 -7.27 -21.54
C VAL A 151 -0.11 -7.60 -23.02
N TRP A 152 0.89 -7.00 -23.67
CA TRP A 152 1.18 -7.19 -25.09
C TRP A 152 2.48 -7.95 -25.28
N SER A 153 2.47 -8.88 -26.21
CA SER A 153 3.67 -9.51 -26.75
C SER A 153 4.17 -8.66 -27.90
N LYS A 154 5.42 -8.21 -27.82
CA LYS A 154 6.08 -7.48 -28.91
C LYS A 154 6.33 -8.43 -30.08
N GLY A 155 5.91 -8.02 -31.27
CA GLY A 155 6.19 -8.73 -32.50
C GLY A 155 7.65 -8.56 -32.92
N GLY A 156 8.23 -9.62 -33.48
CA GLY A 156 9.53 -9.55 -34.13
C GLY A 156 9.48 -8.78 -35.46
N PHE A 157 10.55 -8.87 -36.25
CA PHE A 157 10.64 -8.18 -37.55
C PHE A 157 9.43 -8.50 -38.45
N PHE A 158 8.70 -7.47 -38.88
CA PHE A 158 7.45 -7.52 -39.68
C PHE A 158 6.22 -8.20 -39.04
N ARG A 159 6.25 -8.56 -37.75
CA ARG A 159 5.07 -9.08 -37.05
C ARG A 159 4.45 -7.99 -36.19
N SER A 160 3.12 -7.89 -36.23
CA SER A 160 2.38 -7.02 -35.31
C SER A 160 2.45 -7.55 -33.88
N ASP A 161 2.36 -6.64 -32.93
CA ASP A 161 2.22 -6.99 -31.51
C ASP A 161 0.88 -7.72 -31.29
N THR A 162 0.88 -8.65 -30.34
CA THR A 162 -0.30 -9.48 -30.03
C THR A 162 -0.72 -9.32 -28.58
N LEU A 163 -2.02 -9.23 -28.32
CA LEU A 163 -2.55 -9.12 -26.98
C LEU A 163 -2.44 -10.47 -26.27
N VAL A 164 -1.68 -10.52 -25.18
CA VAL A 164 -1.54 -11.71 -24.32
C VAL A 164 -2.74 -11.82 -23.39
N GLY A 165 -3.24 -10.70 -22.87
CA GLY A 165 -4.41 -10.68 -22.01
C GLY A 165 -4.66 -9.32 -21.37
N THR A 166 -5.80 -9.21 -20.70
CA THR A 166 -6.24 -7.98 -20.04
C THR A 166 -6.45 -8.19 -18.54
N VAL A 167 -6.20 -7.15 -17.76
CA VAL A 167 -6.46 -7.09 -16.32
C VAL A 167 -7.20 -5.80 -16.02
N ASN A 168 -8.30 -5.89 -15.26
CA ASN A 168 -9.08 -4.74 -14.84
C ASN A 168 -9.06 -4.63 -13.31
N VAL A 169 -8.26 -3.70 -12.78
CA VAL A 169 -8.11 -3.49 -11.34
C VAL A 169 -9.18 -2.52 -10.86
N LYS A 170 -10.17 -3.02 -10.11
CA LYS A 170 -11.25 -2.18 -9.55
C LYS A 170 -10.67 -1.16 -8.58
N LEU A 171 -11.07 0.11 -8.73
CA LEU A 171 -10.57 1.21 -7.92
C LEU A 171 -11.38 1.45 -6.63
N ALA A 172 -12.55 0.81 -6.51
CA ALA A 172 -13.47 0.99 -5.38
C ALA A 172 -12.83 0.75 -3.98
N PRO A 173 -11.88 -0.18 -3.78
CA PRO A 173 -11.22 -0.33 -2.49
C PRO A 173 -10.52 0.96 -2.01
N LEU A 174 -10.08 1.83 -2.91
CA LEU A 174 -9.44 3.10 -2.59
C LEU A 174 -10.41 4.15 -2.00
N GLU A 175 -11.72 3.88 -2.00
CA GLU A 175 -12.68 4.71 -1.25
C GLU A 175 -12.40 4.67 0.27
N THR A 176 -11.87 3.55 0.77
CA THR A 176 -11.66 3.29 2.20
C THR A 176 -10.24 2.85 2.55
N LYS A 177 -9.41 2.50 1.57
CA LYS A 177 -8.01 2.09 1.73
C LYS A 177 -7.05 3.03 1.01
N CYS A 178 -5.81 3.09 1.48
CA CYS A 178 -4.73 3.88 0.88
C CYS A 178 -3.95 3.10 -0.18
N THR A 179 -3.99 1.76 -0.13
CA THR A 179 -3.20 0.88 -0.97
C THR A 179 -4.01 -0.34 -1.42
N ILE A 180 -3.93 -0.64 -2.70
CA ILE A 180 -4.26 -1.94 -3.31
C ILE A 180 -2.94 -2.58 -3.70
N HIS A 181 -2.72 -3.84 -3.35
CA HIS A 181 -1.57 -4.61 -3.80
C HIS A 181 -2.00 -6.07 -3.91
N ASP A 182 -2.12 -6.56 -5.14
CA ASP A 182 -2.64 -7.91 -5.40
C ASP A 182 -2.16 -8.44 -6.77
N ALA A 183 -2.35 -9.74 -7.00
CA ALA A 183 -2.07 -10.42 -8.25
C ALA A 183 -3.37 -10.84 -8.96
N TYR A 184 -3.56 -10.36 -10.17
CA TYR A 184 -4.80 -10.53 -10.94
C TYR A 184 -4.59 -11.49 -12.11
N ASP A 185 -5.57 -12.38 -12.35
CA ASP A 185 -5.54 -13.29 -13.50
C ASP A 185 -5.63 -12.52 -14.83
N LEU A 186 -4.86 -12.95 -15.83
CA LEU A 186 -5.00 -12.46 -17.20
C LEU A 186 -6.31 -12.98 -17.81
N MET A 187 -7.05 -12.08 -18.45
CA MET A 187 -8.38 -12.34 -18.99
C MET A 187 -8.49 -12.03 -20.49
N ASP A 188 -9.25 -12.84 -21.22
CA ASP A 188 -9.84 -12.52 -22.52
C ASP A 188 -11.36 -12.43 -22.36
N GLY A 189 -11.86 -11.19 -22.25
CA GLY A 189 -13.24 -10.93 -21.87
C GLY A 189 -13.57 -11.54 -20.50
N ARG A 190 -14.31 -12.65 -20.49
CA ARG A 190 -14.69 -13.40 -19.27
C ARG A 190 -13.84 -14.65 -19.03
N LYS A 191 -13.02 -15.05 -19.99
CA LYS A 191 -12.21 -16.27 -19.92
C LYS A 191 -10.87 -15.98 -19.25
N THR A 192 -10.49 -16.78 -18.26
CA THR A 192 -9.14 -16.76 -17.70
C THR A 192 -8.16 -17.39 -18.71
N LEU A 193 -7.05 -16.71 -18.99
CA LEU A 193 -6.04 -17.17 -19.95
C LEU A 193 -4.91 -17.96 -19.29
N GLY A 194 -4.72 -17.80 -17.98
CA GLY A 194 -3.58 -18.34 -17.24
C GLY A 194 -2.44 -17.32 -17.17
N GLY A 195 -1.71 -17.37 -16.05
CA GLY A 195 -0.77 -16.34 -15.65
C GLY A 195 -1.42 -15.17 -14.94
N LYS A 196 -0.64 -14.46 -14.12
CA LYS A 196 -1.11 -13.34 -13.32
C LYS A 196 -0.24 -12.10 -13.49
N LEU A 197 -0.84 -10.94 -13.28
CA LEU A 197 -0.15 -9.65 -13.19
C LEU A 197 -0.29 -9.09 -11.78
N GLU A 198 0.84 -8.86 -11.12
CA GLU A 198 0.93 -8.21 -9.83
C GLU A 198 0.97 -6.68 -10.00
N VAL A 199 0.05 -6.00 -9.33
CA VAL A 199 -0.16 -4.55 -9.44
C VAL A 199 -0.29 -3.96 -8.04
N LYS A 200 0.35 -2.81 -7.85
CA LYS A 200 0.18 -1.99 -6.66
C LYS A 200 -0.37 -0.62 -7.05
N ILE A 201 -1.40 -0.15 -6.35
CA ILE A 201 -1.98 1.18 -6.52
C ILE A 201 -2.01 1.87 -5.16
N ARG A 202 -1.51 3.10 -5.09
CA ARG A 202 -1.39 3.87 -3.85
C ARG A 202 -1.94 5.29 -4.03
N ILE A 203 -2.58 5.78 -2.98
CA ILE A 203 -2.98 7.18 -2.81
C ILE A 203 -2.60 7.63 -1.41
N ARG A 204 -2.37 8.94 -1.21
CA ARG A 204 -2.00 9.46 0.12
C ARG A 204 -3.03 9.10 1.18
N ASN A 205 -4.29 9.40 0.93
CA ASN A 205 -5.43 9.19 1.82
C ASN A 205 -6.60 8.55 1.03
N PRO A 206 -7.52 7.79 1.66
CA PRO A 206 -8.66 7.23 0.94
C PRO A 206 -9.58 8.32 0.37
N ILE A 207 -10.34 8.01 -0.68
CA ILE A 207 -11.11 9.02 -1.41
C ILE A 207 -12.30 9.57 -0.62
N VAL A 208 -12.99 8.75 0.18
CA VAL A 208 -14.21 9.15 0.88
C VAL A 208 -14.05 9.09 2.40
N GLY A 209 -13.33 8.08 2.90
CA GLY A 209 -13.16 7.85 4.33
C GLY A 209 -11.74 8.11 4.85
N LYS A 210 -11.53 7.77 6.12
CA LYS A 210 -10.21 7.55 6.71
C LYS A 210 -10.00 6.06 6.87
N GLN A 211 -8.82 5.57 6.51
CA GLN A 211 -8.43 4.20 6.83
C GLN A 211 -7.92 4.20 8.27
N LEU A 212 -8.56 3.43 9.14
CA LEU A 212 -8.14 3.24 10.51
C LEU A 212 -7.65 1.81 10.70
N GLU A 213 -6.50 1.66 11.33
CA GLU A 213 -5.95 0.37 11.71
C GLU A 213 -5.90 0.28 13.24
N GLN A 214 -6.30 -0.86 13.78
CA GLN A 214 -6.26 -1.12 15.21
C GLN A 214 -5.16 -2.10 15.53
N VAL A 215 -4.20 -1.67 16.34
CA VAL A 215 -3.13 -2.53 16.88
C VAL A 215 -3.48 -2.88 18.31
N LYS A 216 -3.61 -4.18 18.58
CA LYS A 216 -3.80 -4.73 19.94
C LYS A 216 -2.44 -5.08 20.51
N GLU A 217 -2.08 -4.45 21.62
CA GLU A 217 -0.80 -4.67 22.29
C GLU A 217 -1.01 -5.22 23.70
N LYS A 218 -0.15 -6.19 24.06
CA LYS A 218 -0.02 -6.66 25.44
C LYS A 218 0.94 -5.72 26.17
N TRP A 219 0.38 -4.71 26.81
CA TRP A 219 1.11 -3.61 27.41
C TRP A 219 1.58 -3.97 28.82
N LEU A 220 2.89 -4.01 29.05
CA LEU A 220 3.46 -4.13 30.39
C LEU A 220 3.30 -2.81 31.13
N VAL A 221 2.76 -2.88 32.35
CA VAL A 221 2.62 -1.76 33.28
C VAL A 221 3.32 -2.13 34.59
N ILE A 222 4.17 -1.24 35.09
CA ILE A 222 4.77 -1.39 36.42
C ILE A 222 3.73 -0.99 37.47
N ASP A 223 3.52 -1.85 38.46
CA ASP A 223 2.66 -1.53 39.59
C ASP A 223 3.29 -0.38 40.38
N ASN A 224 2.52 0.68 40.63
CA ASN A 224 3.00 1.75 41.50
C ASN A 224 3.30 1.14 42.87
N VAL A 225 4.54 1.33 43.34
CA VAL A 225 4.87 1.14 44.75
C VAL A 225 4.24 2.32 45.47
N SER A 226 3.05 2.12 46.02
CA SER A 226 2.43 3.02 47.01
C SER A 226 3.25 3.06 48.29
#